data_AF-A0A8J4UZ67-F1
#
_entry.id   AF-A0A8J4UZ67-F1
#
_cell.length_a   1.000
_cell.length_b   1.000
_cell.length_c   1.000
_cell.angle_alpha   90.00
_cell.angle_beta   90.00
_cell.angle_gamma   90.00
#
_symmetry.space_group_name_H-M   'P 1'
#
loop_
_entity.id
_entity.type
_entity.pdbx_description
1 polymer ?
#
loop_
_entity_poly.entity_id
_entity_poly.type
_entity_poly.pdbx_seq_one_letter_code
_entity_poly.pdbx_strand_id
1 'polypeptide(L)'
;MKQTETTANTTTTIKSTFHSDHYYILLKINYTQKLYTQKVEPLINKAIEKCFGETGKLISDTKIINYNPSNQNLILRCQKDSFSAIWAAMSLFHDFENHPCYLEIIKVSPWLLSLANKERFSVSRFEDDNSNNNNNNNN
;
A
#
# COMPACT_ATOMS: atom_id res chain seq x y z
N MET A 1 32.02 -44.51 -35.88
CA MET A 1 31.89 -43.30 -35.03
C MET A 1 31.27 -42.20 -35.87
N LYS A 2 30.00 -41.86 -35.63
CA LYS A 2 29.37 -40.63 -36.18
C LYS A 2 29.07 -39.74 -34.98
N GLN A 3 29.68 -38.55 -34.98
CA GLN A 3 29.50 -37.53 -33.95
C GLN A 3 28.07 -36.98 -34.07
N THR A 4 27.39 -36.93 -32.94
CA THR A 4 26.10 -36.28 -32.74
C THR A 4 26.30 -34.77 -32.70
N GLU A 5 25.71 -34.05 -33.65
CA GLU A 5 25.63 -32.59 -33.62
C GLU A 5 24.62 -32.17 -32.54
N THR A 6 25.12 -31.49 -31.51
CA THR A 6 24.31 -30.90 -30.42
C THR A 6 23.84 -29.52 -30.85
N THR A 7 22.55 -29.40 -31.17
CA THR A 7 21.89 -28.12 -31.47
C THR A 7 21.82 -27.27 -30.22
N ALA A 8 22.53 -26.14 -30.20
CA ALA A 8 22.49 -25.17 -29.11
C ALA A 8 21.23 -24.29 -29.24
N ASN A 9 20.33 -24.40 -28.28
CA ASN A 9 19.09 -23.62 -28.21
C ASN A 9 19.41 -22.24 -27.63
N THR A 10 19.69 -21.25 -28.47
CA THR A 10 19.98 -19.89 -28.02
C THR A 10 18.67 -19.19 -27.60
N THR A 11 18.36 -19.17 -26.30
CA THR A 11 17.21 -18.43 -25.77
C THR A 11 17.56 -16.94 -25.66
N THR A 12 17.19 -16.16 -26.66
CA THR A 12 17.29 -14.70 -26.61
C THR A 12 16.28 -14.16 -25.59
N THR A 13 16.73 -13.79 -24.39
CA THR A 13 15.87 -13.16 -23.37
C THR A 13 15.66 -11.71 -23.76
N ILE A 14 14.54 -11.40 -24.44
CA ILE A 14 14.13 -10.02 -24.66
C ILE A 14 13.68 -9.48 -23.29
N LYS A 15 14.51 -8.59 -22.70
CA LYS A 15 14.19 -7.90 -21.44
C LYS A 15 13.07 -6.88 -21.72
N SER A 16 11.84 -7.36 -21.78
CA SER A 16 10.65 -6.52 -21.70
C SER A 16 10.41 -6.19 -20.23
N THR A 17 10.73 -4.95 -19.82
CA THR A 17 10.34 -4.48 -18.50
C THR A 17 8.83 -4.25 -18.50
N PHE A 18 8.08 -5.16 -17.87
CA PHE A 18 6.66 -4.95 -17.67
C PHE A 18 6.47 -3.82 -16.65
N HIS A 19 6.02 -2.67 -17.13
CA HIS A 19 5.70 -1.52 -16.28
C HIS A 19 4.20 -1.54 -15.95
N SER A 20 3.85 -1.34 -14.68
CA SER A 20 2.46 -1.13 -14.28
C SER A 20 2.11 0.35 -14.42
N ASP A 21 0.97 0.64 -15.03
CA ASP A 21 0.40 1.99 -15.11
C ASP A 21 -0.28 2.42 -13.80
N HIS A 22 -0.39 1.49 -12.85
CA HIS A 22 -1.11 1.72 -11.59
C HIS A 22 -0.26 1.37 -10.38
N TYR A 23 -0.55 2.05 -9.28
CA TYR A 23 -0.12 1.69 -7.94
C TYR A 23 -1.31 1.33 -7.07
N TYR A 24 -1.08 0.38 -6.18
CA TYR A 24 -2.02 -0.04 -5.15
C TYR A 24 -1.46 0.36 -3.79
N ILE A 25 -2.28 1.03 -3.00
CA ILE A 25 -1.95 1.57 -1.69
C ILE A 25 -2.85 0.87 -0.67
N LEU A 26 -2.24 0.21 0.30
CA LEU A 26 -2.92 -0.27 1.50
C LEU A 26 -2.88 0.86 2.53
N LEU A 27 -4.05 1.37 2.88
CA LEU A 27 -4.23 2.41 3.87
C LEU A 27 -5.03 1.88 5.07
N LYS A 28 -4.76 2.44 6.23
CA LYS A 28 -5.61 2.32 7.41
C LYS A 28 -6.24 3.68 7.68
N ILE A 29 -7.56 3.68 7.72
CA ILE A 29 -8.33 4.85 8.12
C ILE A 29 -8.41 4.80 9.64
N ASN A 30 -7.94 5.84 10.29
CA ASN A 30 -8.10 5.97 11.73
C ASN A 30 -9.13 7.06 11.98
N TYR A 31 -10.37 6.61 12.14
CA TYR A 31 -11.52 7.44 12.44
C TYR A 31 -12.13 6.99 13.77
N THR A 32 -12.49 7.95 14.63
CA THR A 32 -13.01 7.67 15.98
C THR A 32 -14.21 6.72 15.98
N GLN A 33 -15.03 6.78 14.92
CA GLN A 33 -16.20 5.92 14.74
C GLN A 33 -15.93 4.89 13.64
N LYS A 34 -16.75 3.84 13.58
CA LYS A 34 -16.71 2.90 12.44
C LYS A 34 -17.23 3.59 11.19
N LEU A 35 -16.37 3.73 10.18
CA LEU A 35 -16.74 4.33 8.90
C LEU A 35 -17.47 3.30 8.03
N TYR A 36 -18.68 3.63 7.58
CA TYR A 36 -19.43 2.80 6.63
C TYR A 36 -18.81 2.88 5.23
N THR A 37 -18.92 1.80 4.46
CA THR A 37 -18.36 1.69 3.09
C THR A 37 -18.76 2.87 2.19
N GLN A 38 -20.00 3.36 2.32
CA GLN A 38 -20.54 4.49 1.55
C GLN A 38 -19.81 5.82 1.80
N LYS A 39 -19.17 5.98 2.97
CA LYS A 39 -18.45 7.21 3.33
C LYS A 39 -16.97 7.18 2.95
N VAL A 40 -16.43 6.02 2.57
CA VAL A 40 -15.01 5.87 2.25
C VAL A 40 -14.65 6.64 0.99
N GLU A 41 -15.44 6.52 -0.07
CA GLU A 41 -15.20 7.24 -1.33
C GLU A 41 -15.29 8.77 -1.15
N PRO A 42 -16.33 9.33 -0.50
CA PRO A 42 -16.35 10.76 -0.15
C PRO A 42 -15.15 11.21 0.68
N LEU A 43 -14.65 10.38 1.60
CA LEU A 43 -13.48 10.70 2.41
C LEU A 43 -12.20 10.82 1.57
N ILE A 44 -11.94 9.87 0.66
CA ILE A 44 -10.78 9.92 -0.23
C ILE A 44 -10.87 11.11 -1.18
N ASN A 45 -12.06 11.32 -1.76
CA ASN A 45 -12.30 12.45 -2.66
C ASN A 45 -12.10 13.79 -1.94
N LYS A 46 -12.57 13.92 -0.70
CA LYS A 46 -12.39 15.13 0.12
C LYS A 46 -10.93 15.37 0.48
N ALA A 47 -10.15 14.31 0.73
CA ALA A 47 -8.72 14.44 1.00
C ALA A 47 -7.96 14.97 -0.23
N ILE A 48 -8.25 14.43 -1.41
CA ILE A 48 -7.64 14.89 -2.66
C ILE A 48 -8.08 16.32 -2.98
N GLU A 49 -9.37 16.62 -2.84
CA GLU A 49 -9.94 17.94 -3.10
C GLU A 49 -9.37 19.03 -2.17
N LYS A 50 -9.14 18.71 -0.90
CA LYS A 50 -8.51 19.67 0.04
C LYS A 50 -7.07 20.03 -0.35
N CYS A 51 -6.31 19.07 -0.88
CA CYS A 51 -4.91 19.30 -1.22
C CYS A 51 -4.70 19.86 -2.63
N PHE A 52 -5.51 19.41 -3.60
CA PHE A 52 -5.30 19.69 -5.03
C PHE A 52 -6.52 20.32 -5.73
N GLY A 53 -7.56 20.67 -4.97
CA GLY A 53 -8.79 21.25 -5.50
C GLY A 53 -9.65 20.27 -6.29
N GLU A 54 -10.73 20.79 -6.86
CA GLU A 54 -11.69 20.00 -7.65
C GLU A 54 -11.05 19.38 -8.90
N THR A 55 -10.15 20.11 -9.56
CA THR A 55 -9.39 19.61 -10.71
C THR A 55 -8.49 18.44 -10.33
N GLY A 56 -7.83 18.50 -9.17
CA GLY A 56 -7.03 17.40 -8.65
C GLY A 56 -7.86 16.14 -8.41
N LYS A 57 -9.07 16.28 -7.87
CA LYS A 57 -10.02 15.17 -7.70
C LYS A 57 -10.38 14.51 -9.04
N LEU A 58 -10.65 15.31 -10.08
CA LEU A 58 -11.01 14.81 -11.40
C LEU A 58 -9.85 14.06 -12.10
N ILE A 59 -8.63 14.59 -12.00
CA ILE A 59 -7.46 14.04 -12.70
C ILE A 59 -6.91 12.79 -12.00
N SER A 60 -7.04 12.69 -10.68
CA SER A 60 -6.31 11.68 -9.91
C SER A 60 -6.78 10.23 -10.11
N ASP A 61 -7.88 9.98 -10.82
CA ASP A 61 -8.50 8.67 -11.12
C ASP A 61 -8.20 7.59 -10.08
N THR A 62 -8.91 7.68 -8.95
CA THR A 62 -8.76 6.75 -7.84
C THR A 62 -9.91 5.76 -7.78
N LYS A 63 -9.59 4.48 -7.58
CA LYS A 63 -10.59 3.41 -7.42
C LYS A 63 -10.37 2.65 -6.13
N ILE A 64 -11.42 2.50 -5.34
CA ILE A 64 -11.45 1.63 -4.17
C ILE A 64 -11.54 0.18 -4.64
N ILE A 65 -10.56 -0.65 -4.28
CA ILE A 65 -10.52 -2.07 -4.64
C ILE A 65 -11.18 -2.91 -3.56
N ASN A 66 -10.90 -2.62 -2.29
CA ASN A 66 -11.44 -3.36 -1.16
C ASN A 66 -11.45 -2.48 0.10
N TYR A 67 -12.50 -2.57 0.90
CA TYR A 67 -12.59 -1.93 2.20
C TYR A 67 -13.07 -2.93 3.24
N ASN A 68 -12.35 -3.01 4.36
CA ASN A 68 -12.71 -3.84 5.50
C ASN A 68 -13.15 -2.95 6.68
N PRO A 69 -14.45 -2.90 7.01
CA PRO A 69 -14.96 -2.06 8.09
C PRO A 69 -14.50 -2.46 9.50
N SER A 70 -14.08 -3.73 9.69
CA SER A 70 -13.71 -4.25 11.01
C SER A 70 -12.38 -3.66 11.51
N ASN A 71 -11.42 -3.47 10.59
CA ASN A 71 -10.11 -2.89 10.89
C ASN A 71 -9.89 -1.52 10.22
N GLN A 72 -10.88 -1.02 9.48
CA GLN A 72 -10.83 0.21 8.70
C GLN A 72 -9.68 0.25 7.67
N ASN A 73 -9.29 -0.91 7.14
CA ASN A 73 -8.28 -1.00 6.09
C ASN A 73 -8.91 -0.87 4.71
N LEU A 74 -8.23 -0.14 3.84
CA LEU A 74 -8.64 0.16 2.47
C LEU A 74 -7.50 -0.17 1.50
N ILE A 75 -7.83 -0.76 0.36
CA ILE A 75 -6.94 -0.84 -0.80
C ILE A 75 -7.42 0.17 -1.84
N LEU A 76 -6.60 1.17 -2.11
CA LEU A 76 -6.80 2.19 -3.12
C LEU A 76 -5.93 1.91 -4.33
N ARG A 77 -6.51 1.97 -5.54
CA ARG A 77 -5.77 1.98 -6.80
C ARG A 77 -5.71 3.40 -7.34
N CYS A 78 -4.56 3.79 -7.87
CA CYS A 78 -4.34 5.06 -8.55
C CYS A 78 -3.44 4.90 -9.77
N GLN A 79 -3.47 5.87 -10.65
CA GLN A 79 -2.53 5.96 -11.77
C GLN A 79 -1.13 6.31 -11.27
N LYS A 80 -0.11 5.85 -11.99
CA LYS A 80 1.29 6.12 -11.66
C LYS A 80 1.61 7.62 -11.60
N ASP A 81 1.01 8.42 -12.47
CA ASP A 81 1.29 9.85 -12.55
C ASP A 81 0.67 10.64 -11.38
N SER A 82 -0.47 10.18 -10.86
CA SER A 82 -1.15 10.81 -9.71
C SER A 82 -0.70 10.26 -8.36
N PHE A 83 0.10 9.19 -8.33
CA PHE A 83 0.51 8.49 -7.13
C PHE A 83 1.12 9.41 -6.06
N SER A 84 2.10 10.24 -6.43
CA SER A 84 2.77 11.15 -5.49
C SER A 84 1.80 12.18 -4.90
N ALA A 85 0.89 12.71 -5.72
CA ALA A 85 -0.13 13.64 -5.27
C ALA A 85 -1.10 12.97 -4.30
N ILE A 86 -1.58 11.76 -4.62
CA ILE A 86 -2.48 11.01 -3.75
C ILE A 86 -1.80 10.66 -2.43
N TRP A 87 -0.54 10.22 -2.45
CA TRP A 87 0.20 9.96 -1.21
C TRP A 87 0.24 11.19 -0.30
N ALA A 88 0.57 12.36 -0.88
CA ALA A 88 0.60 13.62 -0.15
C ALA A 88 -0.80 13.98 0.39
N ALA A 89 -1.86 13.83 -0.42
CA ALA A 89 -3.23 14.10 0.00
C ALA A 89 -3.62 13.25 1.22
N MET A 90 -3.34 11.94 1.17
CA MET A 90 -3.66 11.04 2.27
C MET A 90 -2.87 11.38 3.53
N SER A 91 -1.58 11.71 3.38
CA SER A 91 -0.68 11.98 4.49
C SER A 91 -1.00 13.30 5.22
N LEU A 92 -1.52 14.30 4.50
CA LEU A 92 -1.86 15.62 5.06
C LEU A 92 -3.29 15.72 5.59
N PHE A 93 -4.13 14.73 5.26
CA PHE A 93 -5.53 14.72 5.67
C PHE A 93 -5.67 14.40 7.17
N HIS A 94 -6.38 15.26 7.90
CA HIS A 94 -6.48 15.18 9.36
C HIS A 94 -7.92 15.33 9.90
N ASP A 95 -8.91 15.62 9.05
CA ASP A 95 -10.29 15.82 9.48
C ASP A 95 -11.33 15.37 8.44
N PHE A 96 -12.36 14.66 8.90
CA PHE A 96 -13.52 14.27 8.12
C PHE A 96 -14.79 14.45 8.94
N GLU A 97 -15.84 15.06 8.35
CA GLU A 97 -17.10 15.37 9.04
C GLU A 97 -16.94 16.06 10.41
N ASN A 98 -15.97 16.98 10.54
CA ASN A 98 -15.62 17.68 11.79
C ASN A 98 -15.09 16.77 12.92
N HIS A 99 -14.67 15.55 12.59
CA HIS A 99 -14.01 14.64 13.51
C HIS A 99 -12.56 14.41 13.07
N PRO A 100 -11.61 14.25 14.02
CA PRO A 100 -10.24 13.88 13.69
C PRO A 100 -10.19 12.58 12.89
N CYS A 101 -9.49 12.61 11.76
CA CYS A 101 -9.36 11.48 10.86
C CYS A 101 -7.99 11.49 10.20
N TYR A 102 -7.20 10.44 10.40
CA TYR A 102 -5.87 10.32 9.80
C TYR A 102 -5.77 9.07 8.93
N LEU A 103 -5.13 9.21 7.78
CA LEU A 103 -4.96 8.14 6.80
C LEU A 103 -3.52 7.67 6.84
N GLU A 104 -3.33 6.46 7.35
CA GLU A 104 -2.01 5.86 7.51
C GLU A 104 -1.72 4.96 6.31
N ILE A 105 -0.65 5.25 5.57
CA ILE A 105 -0.21 4.42 4.46
C ILE A 105 0.64 3.28 5.03
N ILE A 106 0.14 2.05 4.94
CA ILE A 106 0.83 0.85 5.46
C ILE A 106 1.80 0.30 4.41
N LYS A 107 1.34 0.17 3.17
CA LYS A 107 2.10 -0.50 2.11
C LYS A 107 1.70 0.02 0.75
N VAL A 108 2.66 0.06 -0.17
CA VAL A 108 2.42 0.37 -1.58
C VAL A 108 3.06 -0.68 -2.46
N SER A 109 2.38 -1.02 -3.56
CA SER A 109 2.90 -1.96 -4.54
C SER A 109 2.29 -1.69 -5.92
N PRO A 110 3.05 -1.83 -7.02
CA PRO A 110 2.49 -1.83 -8.38
C PRO A 110 1.66 -3.10 -8.67
N TRP A 111 1.75 -4.13 -7.81
CA TRP A 111 1.06 -5.40 -7.98
C TRP A 111 0.16 -5.71 -6.78
N LEU A 112 -1.12 -5.97 -7.02
CA LEU A 112 -2.08 -6.27 -5.97
C LEU A 112 -1.73 -7.55 -5.19
N LEU A 113 -1.24 -8.60 -5.87
CA LEU A 113 -0.83 -9.85 -5.23
C LEU A 113 0.33 -9.62 -4.24
N SER A 114 1.29 -8.78 -4.62
CA SER A 114 2.40 -8.40 -3.75
C SER A 114 1.93 -7.58 -2.55
N LEU A 115 0.89 -6.75 -2.72
CA LEU A 115 0.27 -5.98 -1.63
C LEU A 115 -0.40 -6.91 -0.61
N ALA A 116 -1.20 -7.87 -1.10
CA ALA A 116 -1.97 -8.81 -0.28
C ALA A 116 -1.11 -9.79 0.54
N ASN A 117 0.12 -10.06 0.09
CA ASN A 117 1.02 -10.94 0.83
C ASN A 117 1.56 -10.23 2.09
N LYS A 118 1.21 -10.76 3.28
CA LYS A 118 1.67 -10.27 4.59
C LYS A 118 3.18 -10.43 4.80
N GLU A 119 3.78 -11.47 4.25
CA GLU A 119 5.16 -11.91 4.54
C GLU A 119 6.22 -11.26 3.64
N ARG A 120 5.84 -10.61 2.53
CA ARG A 120 6.81 -10.24 1.49
C ARG A 120 7.76 -9.09 1.87
N PHE A 121 7.41 -8.30 2.90
CA PHE A 121 8.21 -7.16 3.39
C PHE A 121 8.10 -7.00 4.91
N SER A 122 7.86 -8.08 5.66
CA SER A 122 7.93 -8.04 7.11
C SER A 122 9.37 -7.66 7.50
N VAL A 123 9.61 -6.38 7.75
CA VAL A 123 10.70 -5.97 8.62
C VAL A 123 10.24 -6.40 10.00
N SER A 124 10.60 -7.62 10.39
CA SER A 124 10.67 -7.94 11.81
C SER A 124 11.60 -6.87 12.41
N ARG A 125 11.02 -5.89 13.11
CA ARG A 125 11.79 -5.13 14.09
C ARG A 125 12.42 -6.20 14.96
N PHE A 126 13.74 -6.32 14.91
CA PHE A 126 14.47 -7.05 15.92
C PHE A 126 14.15 -6.34 17.23
N GLU A 127 13.22 -6.89 18.00
CA GLU A 127 13.09 -6.55 19.39
C GLU A 127 14.36 -7.11 20.04
N ASP A 128 15.27 -6.22 20.44
CA ASP A 128 16.43 -6.60 21.22
C ASP A 128 15.92 -7.18 22.55
N ASP A 129 15.85 -8.51 22.62
CA ASP A 129 15.64 -9.26 23.86
C ASP A 129 16.82 -9.01 24.80
N ASN A 130 16.83 -7.87 25.49
CA ASN A 130 17.65 -7.69 26.67
C ASN A 130 16.94 -8.33 27.87
N SER A 131 16.82 -9.66 27.80
CA SER A 131 16.36 -10.48 28.91
C SER A 131 17.42 -10.46 30.01
N ASN A 132 17.11 -9.64 31.01
CA ASN A 132 17.64 -9.57 32.35
C ASN A 132 18.14 -10.94 32.86
N ASN A 133 19.47 -11.10 32.93
CA ASN A 133 20.11 -12.30 33.43
C ASN A 133 20.04 -12.31 34.98
N ASN A 134 18.91 -12.77 35.51
CA ASN A 134 18.80 -13.15 36.92
C ASN A 134 19.57 -14.45 37.13
N ASN A 135 20.88 -14.32 37.38
CA ASN A 135 21.66 -15.41 37.94
C ASN A 135 21.31 -15.57 39.42
N ASN A 136 20.50 -16.58 39.68
CA ASN A 136 20.50 -17.33 40.93
C ASN A 136 21.94 -17.63 41.36
N ASN A 137 22.27 -17.35 42.62
CA ASN A 137 23.21 -18.19 43.36
C ASN A 137 22.55 -18.62 44.67
N ASN A 138 22.39 -19.93 44.77
CA ASN A 138 21.93 -20.70 45.91
C ASN A 138 22.91 -20.60 47.09
N ASN A 139 22.42 -20.33 48.29
CA ASN A 139 22.52 -21.14 49.52
C ASN A 139 22.16 -20.32 50.75
#